data_AF-A0A5B9DQZ4-F1
#
_entry.id   AF-A0A5B9DQZ4-F1
#
_cell.length_a   1.000
_cell.length_b   1.000
_cell.length_c   1.000
_cell.angle_alpha   90.00
_cell.angle_beta   90.00
_cell.angle_gamma   90.00
#
_symmetry.space_group_name_H-M   'P 1'
#
loop_
_entity.id
_entity.type
_entity.pdbx_description
1 polymer ?
#
loop_
_entity_poly.entity_id
_entity_poly.type
_entity_poly.pdbx_seq_one_letter_code
_entity_poly.pdbx_strand_id
1 'polypeptide(L)'
;MPGTEREQGREPPNTNAGRKYDLGGEAARSVRGRVARDGNRRLGVDILKGGNLLVAFVAELAMLAAFVVWALGLDQAGWLKWLIAVVAVVVAATAWGIFAAPKSGMRLGEPWLTVFKVAMFALAVLALQAAGRTEWAVVLGVVAAANLVLMHAWGQA
;
A
#
# COMPACT_ATOMS: atom_id res chain seq x y z
N MET A 1 -85.56 -23.15 29.10
CA MET A 1 -84.50 -22.29 29.68
C MET A 1 -83.22 -22.54 28.88
N PRO A 2 -82.62 -21.52 28.24
CA PRO A 2 -81.49 -21.68 27.31
C PRO A 2 -80.15 -21.67 28.07
N GLY A 3 -79.31 -22.67 27.82
CA GLY A 3 -77.94 -22.75 28.36
C GLY A 3 -76.95 -22.17 27.36
N THR A 4 -76.31 -21.08 27.74
CA THR A 4 -75.34 -20.31 26.94
C THR A 4 -74.04 -21.07 26.70
N GLU A 5 -73.69 -21.28 25.43
CA GLU A 5 -72.30 -21.51 25.00
C GLU A 5 -71.46 -20.27 25.35
N ARG A 6 -70.37 -20.47 26.09
CA ARG A 6 -69.28 -19.47 26.17
C ARG A 6 -68.00 -20.10 25.66
N GLU A 7 -67.47 -19.46 24.62
CA GLU A 7 -66.22 -19.78 23.95
C GLU A 7 -65.06 -19.96 24.94
N GLN A 8 -64.40 -21.12 24.83
CA GLN A 8 -63.09 -21.34 25.41
C GLN A 8 -62.08 -20.44 24.68
N GLY A 9 -61.59 -19.42 25.37
CA GLY A 9 -60.46 -18.62 24.91
C GLY A 9 -59.21 -19.49 24.80
N ARG A 10 -58.73 -19.73 23.57
CA ARG A 10 -57.39 -20.27 23.33
C ARG A 10 -56.36 -19.23 23.78
N GLU A 11 -55.65 -19.49 24.87
CA GLU A 11 -54.41 -18.77 25.15
C GLU A 11 -53.42 -19.01 23.99
N PRO A 12 -52.79 -17.95 23.45
CA PRO A 12 -51.76 -18.13 22.44
C PRO A 12 -50.55 -18.84 23.07
N PRO A 13 -49.91 -19.77 22.37
CA PRO A 13 -48.79 -20.53 22.90
C PRO A 13 -47.64 -19.61 23.33
N ASN A 14 -47.10 -19.85 24.53
CA ASN A 14 -45.97 -19.10 25.10
C ASN A 14 -44.69 -19.31 24.25
N THR A 15 -44.41 -18.34 23.38
CA THR A 15 -43.29 -18.35 22.40
C THR A 15 -41.90 -18.09 23.00
N ASN A 16 -41.78 -17.93 24.33
CA ASN A 16 -40.53 -17.51 24.97
C ASN A 16 -39.60 -18.66 25.38
N ALA A 17 -40.11 -19.89 25.53
CA ALA A 17 -39.30 -21.03 26.00
C ALA A 17 -38.27 -21.51 24.96
N GLY A 18 -38.61 -21.52 23.68
CA GLY A 18 -37.69 -21.91 22.60
C GLY A 18 -36.60 -20.86 22.31
N ARG A 19 -36.85 -19.60 22.64
CA ARG A 19 -35.96 -18.48 22.32
C ARG A 19 -34.65 -18.54 23.11
N LYS A 20 -34.68 -18.93 24.39
CA LYS A 20 -33.47 -18.98 25.24
C LYS A 20 -32.44 -20.03 24.80
N TYR A 21 -32.89 -21.14 24.23
CA TYR A 21 -32.00 -22.19 23.72
C TYR A 21 -31.39 -21.84 22.35
N ASP A 22 -32.11 -21.05 21.53
CA ASP A 22 -31.62 -20.60 20.23
C ASP A 22 -30.62 -19.43 20.36
N LEU A 23 -30.79 -18.55 21.36
CA LEU A 23 -29.92 -17.39 21.61
C LEU A 23 -28.43 -17.75 21.77
N GLY A 24 -28.12 -18.90 22.39
CA GLY A 24 -26.74 -19.36 22.54
C GLY A 24 -26.10 -19.74 21.19
N GLY A 25 -26.86 -20.42 20.33
CA GLY A 25 -26.44 -20.79 18.99
C GLY A 25 -26.37 -19.60 18.04
N GLU A 26 -27.31 -18.66 18.12
CA GLU A 26 -27.30 -17.41 17.36
C GLU A 26 -26.13 -16.50 17.75
N ALA A 27 -25.86 -16.33 19.05
CA ALA A 27 -24.73 -15.56 19.54
C ALA A 27 -23.40 -16.13 19.04
N ALA A 28 -23.20 -17.45 19.16
CA ALA A 28 -22.00 -18.13 18.66
C ALA A 28 -21.85 -18.02 17.13
N ARG A 29 -22.94 -18.18 16.37
CA ARG A 29 -22.97 -17.97 14.92
C ARG A 29 -22.62 -16.53 14.54
N SER A 30 -23.12 -15.54 15.30
CA SER A 30 -22.85 -14.12 15.07
C SER A 30 -21.39 -13.74 15.32
N VAL A 31 -20.77 -14.30 16.36
CA VAL A 31 -19.36 -14.09 16.69
C VAL A 31 -18.47 -14.72 15.64
N ARG A 32 -18.76 -15.98 15.25
CA ARG A 32 -18.02 -16.68 14.19
C ARG A 32 -18.10 -15.95 12.85
N GLY A 33 -19.29 -15.43 12.50
CA GLY A 33 -19.49 -14.62 11.31
C GLY A 33 -18.74 -13.29 11.34
N ARG A 34 -18.64 -12.64 12.51
CA ARG A 34 -17.83 -11.41 12.70
C ARG A 34 -16.35 -11.69 12.52
N VAL A 35 -15.82 -12.73 13.16
CA VAL A 35 -14.41 -13.13 13.08
C VAL A 35 -14.00 -13.45 11.63
N ALA A 36 -14.84 -14.19 10.89
CA ALA A 36 -14.57 -14.49 9.48
C ALA A 36 -14.56 -13.22 8.61
N ARG A 37 -15.50 -12.28 8.86
CA ARG A 37 -15.58 -11.01 8.13
C ARG A 37 -14.41 -10.09 8.44
N ASP A 38 -13.99 -10.02 9.69
CA ASP A 38 -12.83 -9.24 10.12
C ASP A 38 -11.53 -9.83 9.58
N GLY A 39 -11.42 -11.16 9.52
CA GLY A 39 -10.34 -11.86 8.83
C GLY A 39 -10.27 -11.51 7.35
N ASN A 40 -11.39 -11.60 6.62
CA ASN A 40 -11.44 -11.27 5.20
C ASN A 40 -11.10 -9.80 4.92
N ARG A 41 -11.53 -8.88 5.80
CA ARG A 41 -11.18 -7.46 5.72
C ARG A 41 -9.69 -7.21 5.93
N ARG A 42 -9.06 -7.88 6.92
CA ARG A 42 -7.61 -7.77 7.18
C ARG A 42 -6.80 -8.28 6.00
N LEU A 43 -7.13 -9.47 5.50
CA LEU A 43 -6.48 -10.05 4.31
C LEU A 43 -6.57 -9.10 3.10
N GLY A 44 -7.74 -8.49 2.87
CA GLY A 44 -7.91 -7.51 1.80
C GLY A 44 -7.01 -6.28 1.95
N VAL A 45 -6.92 -5.71 3.15
CA VAL A 45 -6.04 -4.56 3.43
C VAL A 45 -4.56 -4.92 3.29
N ASP A 46 -4.15 -6.10 3.76
CA ASP A 46 -2.76 -6.55 3.68
C ASP A 46 -2.33 -6.79 2.22
N ILE A 47 -3.22 -7.32 1.37
CA ILE A 47 -2.98 -7.45 -0.08
C ILE A 47 -2.78 -6.09 -0.73
N LEU A 48 -3.62 -5.10 -0.40
CA LEU A 48 -3.49 -3.73 -0.93
C LEU A 48 -2.16 -3.09 -0.50
N LYS A 49 -1.80 -3.24 0.77
CA LYS A 49 -0.52 -2.78 1.33
C LYS A 49 0.69 -3.44 0.67
N GLY A 50 0.61 -4.74 0.40
CA GLY A 50 1.65 -5.49 -0.32
C GLY A 50 1.80 -5.04 -1.77
N GLY A 51 0.67 -4.80 -2.45
CA GLY A 51 0.65 -4.22 -3.80
C GLY A 51 1.31 -2.84 -3.84
N ASN A 52 1.02 -1.96 -2.88
CA ASN A 52 1.68 -0.65 -2.77
C ASN A 52 3.19 -0.78 -2.58
N LEU A 53 3.65 -1.74 -1.79
CA LEU A 53 5.08 -2.00 -1.59
C LEU A 53 5.78 -2.47 -2.87
N LEU A 54 5.10 -3.30 -3.67
CA LEU A 54 5.61 -3.71 -4.98
C LEU A 54 5.72 -2.51 -5.94
N VAL A 55 4.72 -1.63 -5.95
CA VAL A 55 4.74 -0.39 -6.75
C VAL A 55 5.91 0.49 -6.31
N ALA A 56 6.12 0.66 -5.00
CA ALA A 56 7.26 1.39 -4.46
C ALA A 56 8.60 0.81 -4.97
N PHE A 57 8.77 -0.50 -4.89
CA PHE A 57 9.98 -1.18 -5.37
C PHE A 57 10.21 -1.00 -6.88
N VAL A 58 9.16 -1.15 -7.69
CA VAL A 58 9.26 -0.92 -9.14
C VAL A 58 9.61 0.55 -9.44
N ALA A 59 9.06 1.50 -8.68
CA ALA A 59 9.40 2.90 -8.81
C ALA A 59 10.87 3.17 -8.44
N GLU A 60 11.40 2.53 -7.40
CA GLU A 60 12.84 2.63 -7.04
C GLU A 60 13.73 2.10 -8.17
N LEU A 61 13.37 0.98 -8.80
CA LEU A 61 14.09 0.46 -9.97
C LEU A 61 14.00 1.41 -11.18
N ALA A 62 12.81 1.98 -11.42
CA ALA A 62 12.60 2.94 -12.50
C ALA A 62 13.42 4.23 -12.28
N MET A 63 13.56 4.68 -11.03
CA MET A 63 14.42 5.80 -10.66
C MET A 63 15.89 5.52 -10.99
N LEU A 64 16.41 4.32 -10.70
CA LEU A 64 17.77 3.95 -11.09
C LEU A 64 17.92 3.88 -12.61
N ALA A 65 16.94 3.30 -13.31
CA ALA A 65 16.92 3.24 -14.78
C ALA A 65 16.90 4.63 -15.42
N ALA A 66 16.20 5.61 -14.82
CA ALA A 66 16.19 7.00 -15.28
C ALA A 66 17.59 7.62 -15.34
N PHE A 67 18.44 7.36 -14.34
CA PHE A 67 19.83 7.83 -14.36
C PHE A 67 20.65 7.19 -15.48
N VAL A 68 20.42 5.91 -15.79
CA VAL A 68 21.05 5.23 -16.93
C VAL A 68 20.60 5.86 -18.25
N VAL A 69 19.28 6.04 -18.44
CA VAL A 69 18.71 6.65 -19.65
C VAL A 69 19.27 8.05 -19.88
N TRP A 70 19.38 8.84 -18.81
CA TRP A 70 20.00 10.17 -18.87
C TRP A 70 21.47 10.11 -19.28
N ALA A 71 22.27 9.28 -18.61
CA ALA A 71 23.71 9.18 -18.88
C ALA A 71 24.00 8.72 -20.33
N LEU A 72 23.21 7.78 -20.86
CA LEU A 72 23.35 7.31 -22.23
C LEU A 72 22.93 8.35 -23.29
N GLY A 73 22.07 9.30 -22.90
CA GLY A 73 21.61 10.42 -23.74
C GLY A 73 22.57 11.60 -23.86
N LEU A 74 23.67 11.62 -23.09
CA LEU A 74 24.66 12.71 -23.13
C LEU A 74 25.38 12.78 -24.49
N ASP A 75 25.92 13.94 -24.88
CA ASP A 75 26.79 14.05 -26.06
C ASP A 75 28.25 13.77 -25.68
N GLN A 76 28.60 12.49 -25.54
CA GLN A 76 29.89 12.02 -25.05
C GLN A 76 30.32 10.73 -25.76
N ALA A 77 31.59 10.36 -25.62
CA ALA A 77 32.10 9.08 -26.11
C ALA A 77 31.35 7.88 -25.49
N GLY A 78 31.13 6.81 -26.27
CA GLY A 78 30.30 5.67 -25.85
C GLY A 78 30.72 5.02 -24.53
N TRP A 79 32.03 4.81 -24.31
CA TRP A 79 32.54 4.26 -23.06
C TRP A 79 32.32 5.18 -21.87
N LEU A 80 32.41 6.50 -22.09
CA LEU A 80 32.25 7.51 -21.05
C LEU A 80 30.79 7.59 -20.59
N LYS A 81 29.82 7.44 -21.50
CA LYS A 81 28.39 7.33 -21.18
C LYS A 81 28.09 6.18 -20.22
N TRP A 82 28.64 5.00 -20.51
CA TRP A 82 28.48 3.83 -19.65
C TRP A 82 29.15 4.02 -18.29
N LEU A 83 30.33 4.62 -18.26
CA LEU A 83 31.00 4.96 -17.02
C LEU A 83 30.14 5.91 -16.17
N ILE A 84 29.59 6.98 -16.77
CA ILE A 84 28.69 7.92 -16.09
C ILE A 84 27.45 7.21 -15.59
N ALA A 85 26.84 6.32 -16.39
CA ALA A 85 25.66 5.56 -15.99
C ALA A 85 25.93 4.68 -14.77
N VAL A 86 27.05 3.94 -14.78
CA VAL A 86 27.46 3.09 -13.65
C VAL A 86 27.72 3.94 -12.41
N VAL A 87 28.48 5.04 -12.54
CA VAL A 87 28.75 5.94 -11.41
C VAL A 87 27.46 6.52 -10.83
N ALA A 88 26.54 6.99 -11.68
CA ALA A 88 25.26 7.55 -11.22
C ALA A 88 24.43 6.52 -10.45
N VAL A 89 24.32 5.29 -10.97
CA VAL A 89 23.59 4.19 -10.32
C VAL A 89 24.26 3.79 -9.01
N VAL A 90 25.58 3.63 -8.99
CA VAL A 90 26.33 3.25 -7.78
C VAL A 90 26.18 4.32 -6.71
N VAL A 91 26.29 5.60 -7.06
CA VAL A 91 26.10 6.71 -6.11
C VAL A 91 24.68 6.71 -5.55
N ALA A 92 23.67 6.62 -6.41
CA ALA A 92 22.26 6.61 -5.96
C ALA A 92 21.96 5.40 -5.07
N ALA A 93 22.35 4.19 -5.48
CA ALA A 93 22.15 2.96 -4.72
C ALA A 93 22.90 2.96 -3.39
N THR A 94 24.13 3.51 -3.37
CA THR A 94 24.91 3.64 -2.14
C THR A 94 24.27 4.64 -1.18
N ALA A 95 23.85 5.81 -1.69
CA ALA A 95 23.16 6.81 -0.86
C ALA A 95 21.86 6.24 -0.28
N TRP A 96 21.09 5.49 -1.08
CA TRP A 96 19.89 4.80 -0.62
C TRP A 96 20.21 3.73 0.43
N GLY A 97 21.24 2.92 0.19
CA GLY A 97 21.72 1.90 1.13
C GLY A 97 22.14 2.48 2.47
N ILE A 98 22.76 3.66 2.48
CA ILE A 98 23.21 4.34 3.70
C ILE A 98 22.05 5.05 4.39
N PHE A 99 21.24 5.82 3.68
CA PHE A 99 20.28 6.74 4.30
C PHE A 99 18.86 6.19 4.40
N ALA A 100 18.48 5.23 3.56
CA ALA A 100 17.10 4.73 3.49
C ALA A 100 16.94 3.25 3.90
N ALA A 101 17.99 2.43 3.80
CA ALA A 101 17.87 1.01 4.09
C ALA A 101 17.52 0.73 5.58
N PRO A 102 16.60 -0.20 5.87
CA PRO A 102 16.11 -0.48 7.23
C PRO A 102 17.20 -0.98 8.19
N LYS A 103 18.23 -1.65 7.65
CA LYS A 103 19.36 -2.18 8.43
C LYS A 103 20.57 -1.24 8.49
N SER A 104 20.47 -0.04 7.91
CA SER A 104 21.57 0.92 7.96
C SER A 104 21.69 1.56 9.33
N GLY A 105 22.92 1.64 9.86
CA GLY A 105 23.22 2.40 11.07
C GLY A 105 23.10 3.91 10.91
N MET A 106 23.08 4.42 9.66
CA MET A 106 22.93 5.84 9.31
C MET A 106 21.57 6.14 8.68
N ARG A 107 20.59 5.24 8.85
CA ARG A 107 19.25 5.43 8.33
C ARG A 107 18.65 6.74 8.85
N LEU A 108 18.12 7.55 7.95
CA LEU A 108 17.39 8.78 8.29
C LEU A 108 16.08 8.42 9.00
N GLY A 109 15.75 9.19 10.03
CA GLY A 109 14.42 9.17 10.64
C GLY A 109 13.42 9.97 9.80
N GLU A 110 12.13 9.71 9.98
CA GLU A 110 11.10 10.63 9.48
C GLU A 110 11.21 11.98 10.20
N PRO A 111 11.05 13.12 9.50
CA PRO A 111 10.60 13.28 8.10
C PRO A 111 11.73 13.28 7.06
N TRP A 112 13.01 13.21 7.47
CA TRP A 112 14.16 13.32 6.57
C TRP A 112 14.31 12.15 5.62
N LEU A 113 13.89 10.96 6.02
CA LEU A 113 13.81 9.81 5.12
C LEU A 113 12.86 10.09 3.94
N THR A 114 11.67 10.63 4.21
CA THR A 114 10.73 11.05 3.18
C THR A 114 11.31 12.12 2.27
N VAL A 115 11.95 13.16 2.82
CA VAL A 115 12.60 14.22 2.01
C VAL A 115 13.68 13.64 1.10
N PHE A 116 14.52 12.74 1.61
CA PHE A 116 15.56 12.07 0.83
C PHE A 116 14.96 11.26 -0.33
N LYS A 117 13.92 10.45 -0.08
CA LYS A 117 13.22 9.68 -1.13
C LYS A 117 12.66 10.62 -2.20
N VAL A 118 11.96 11.68 -1.80
CA VAL A 118 11.40 12.68 -2.73
C VAL A 118 12.50 13.34 -3.55
N ALA A 119 13.63 13.71 -2.95
CA ALA A 119 14.75 14.31 -3.66
C ALA A 119 15.33 13.36 -4.72
N MET A 120 15.52 12.08 -4.39
CA MET A 120 16.01 11.07 -5.34
C MET A 120 15.05 10.86 -6.52
N PHE A 121 13.75 10.77 -6.25
CA PHE A 121 12.73 10.68 -7.31
C PHE A 121 12.66 11.95 -8.16
N ALA A 122 12.76 13.14 -7.56
CA ALA A 122 12.80 14.40 -8.29
C ALA A 122 14.02 14.46 -9.22
N LEU A 123 15.19 14.02 -8.75
CA LEU A 123 16.39 13.91 -9.58
C LEU A 123 16.19 12.94 -10.76
N ALA A 124 15.52 11.81 -10.56
CA ALA A 124 15.22 10.88 -11.65
C ALA A 124 14.22 11.45 -12.68
N VAL A 125 13.21 12.20 -12.22
CA VAL A 125 12.29 12.93 -13.12
C VAL A 125 13.06 13.97 -13.94
N LEU A 126 13.92 14.75 -13.31
CA LEU A 126 14.78 15.73 -14.00
C LEU A 126 15.74 15.05 -14.99
N ALA A 127 16.29 13.89 -14.62
CA ALA A 127 17.15 13.09 -15.49
C ALA A 127 16.41 12.63 -16.75
N LEU A 128 15.18 12.09 -16.62
CA LEU A 128 14.34 11.72 -17.75
C LEU A 128 13.96 12.93 -18.62
N GLN A 129 13.65 14.06 -17.99
CA GLN A 129 13.33 15.29 -18.70
C GLN A 129 14.53 15.79 -19.53
N ALA A 130 15.74 15.78 -18.94
CA ALA A 130 16.98 16.14 -19.62
C ALA A 130 17.33 15.15 -20.75
N ALA A 131 16.90 13.89 -20.64
CA ALA A 131 17.02 12.87 -21.69
C ALA A 131 15.93 12.97 -22.79
N GLY A 132 15.04 13.97 -22.72
CA GLY A 132 13.91 14.14 -23.65
C GLY A 132 12.78 13.12 -23.48
N ARG A 133 12.73 12.40 -22.35
CA ARG A 133 11.73 11.36 -22.04
C ARG A 133 10.62 11.91 -21.13
N THR A 134 10.00 13.02 -21.55
CA THR A 134 8.98 13.75 -20.77
C THR A 134 7.81 12.86 -20.32
N GLU A 135 7.28 12.00 -21.20
CA GLU A 135 6.17 11.10 -20.85
C GLU A 135 6.52 10.19 -19.67
N TRP A 136 7.70 9.55 -19.73
CA TRP A 136 8.19 8.70 -18.65
C TRP A 136 8.50 9.49 -17.37
N ALA A 137 8.98 10.73 -17.50
CA ALA A 137 9.21 11.62 -16.36
C ALA A 137 7.91 11.92 -15.62
N VAL A 138 6.83 12.22 -16.34
CA VAL A 138 5.49 12.45 -15.77
C VAL A 138 4.96 11.18 -15.11
N VAL A 139 5.03 10.03 -15.78
CA VAL A 139 4.57 8.75 -15.22
C VAL A 139 5.31 8.43 -13.92
N LEU A 140 6.64 8.52 -13.91
CA LEU A 140 7.44 8.25 -12.72
C LEU A 140 7.08 9.22 -11.58
N GLY A 141 6.95 10.52 -11.88
CA GLY A 141 6.58 11.53 -10.89
C GLY A 141 5.20 11.28 -10.27
N VAL A 142 4.20 10.97 -11.09
CA VAL A 142 2.84 10.68 -10.62
C VAL A 142 2.80 9.41 -9.77
N VAL A 143 3.45 8.34 -10.23
CA VAL A 143 3.52 7.07 -9.47
C VAL A 143 4.24 7.26 -8.14
N ALA A 144 5.37 7.97 -8.11
CA ALA A 144 6.11 8.25 -6.89
C ALA A 144 5.29 9.09 -5.90
N ALA A 145 4.58 10.12 -6.38
CA ALA A 145 3.72 10.95 -5.55
C ALA A 145 2.53 10.16 -4.98
N ALA A 146 1.85 9.37 -5.82
CA ALA A 146 0.74 8.52 -5.38
C ALA A 146 1.21 7.51 -4.33
N ASN A 147 2.31 6.80 -4.58
CA ASN A 147 2.89 5.86 -3.63
C ASN A 147 3.23 6.54 -2.30
N LEU A 148 3.83 7.73 -2.32
CA LEU A 148 4.16 8.48 -1.11
C LEU A 148 2.92 8.81 -0.26
N VAL A 149 1.84 9.25 -0.91
CA VAL A 149 0.56 9.55 -0.26
C VAL A 149 -0.04 8.28 0.35
N LEU A 150 -0.06 7.17 -0.38
CA LEU A 150 -0.57 5.89 0.10
C LEU A 150 0.25 5.35 1.28
N MET A 151 1.58 5.48 1.22
CA MET A 151 2.47 5.07 2.32
C MET A 151 2.18 5.85 3.61
N HIS A 152 1.97 7.16 3.51
CA HIS A 152 1.62 7.98 4.68
C HIS A 152 0.20 7.69 5.19
N ALA A 153 -0.78 7.55 4.28
CA ALA A 153 -2.16 7.26 4.64
C ALA A 153 -2.34 5.91 5.36
N TRP A 154 -1.50 4.92 5.03
CA TRP A 154 -1.54 3.58 5.64
C TRP A 154 -0.48 3.31 6.70
N GLY A 155 0.35 4.30 7.07
CA GLY A 155 1.41 4.15 8.06
C GLY A 155 2.52 3.18 7.64
N GLN A 156 2.80 3.09 6.33
CA GLN A 156 3.89 2.29 5.74
C GLN A 156 5.18 3.11 5.49
N ALA A 157 5.13 4.43 5.73
CA ALA A 157 6.23 5.36 5.50
C ALA A 157 7.41 5.15 6.47
#